data_AF-A0A014PKA8-F1
#
_entry.id   AF-A0A014PKA8-F1
#
_cell.length_a   1.000
_cell.length_b   1.000
_cell.length_c   1.000
_cell.angle_alpha   90.00
_cell.angle_beta   90.00
_cell.angle_gamma   90.00
#
_symmetry.space_group_name_H-M   'P 1'
#
loop_
_entity.id
_entity.type
_entity.pdbx_description
1 polymer ?
#
loop_
_entity_poly.entity_id
_entity_poly.type
_entity_poly.pdbx_seq_one_letter_code
_entity_poly.pdbx_strand_id
1 'polypeptide(L)'
;MASTSSSLLRRQVIQRLPASASQSLRPLAGISEYQSLRNACQHQVRLVTSYDSPWLEKSPRRRLAVASKGAQHRGLRPAAPTAFYPVPMRQFSSVQSAENTVTPDASFQPIIHDIFEEKTGTWHILETHIHADHLTAARYLQTSLHKEQGYLPLITVGKRIVHIQELFRQKYGLSEEETRGVFDRFLDDDERFHIGSLEAQAIHLPGHTPDHMGFKIGDNIFCGDSVFHADIGSARCDFPGGSAEDLYASARKLLSFPDHVKIWTGHDYPSQSRSEPVPYLSVGGHRAQNKHLMDGYSKDEFVALRRERDSKLAEPRLLHQSLQMNIRAGSLPKPSPEGDRMLHTPLDVKQLGM
;
A
#
# COMPACT_ATOMS: atom_id res chain seq x y z
N MET A 1 -55.34 -24.97 36.50
CA MET A 1 -55.08 -26.42 36.59
C MET A 1 -53.58 -26.63 36.70
N ALA A 2 -53.13 -27.80 37.16
CA ALA A 2 -51.71 -28.22 37.06
C ALA A 2 -51.42 -28.71 35.61
N SER A 3 -50.21 -29.10 35.19
CA SER A 3 -48.99 -29.41 35.95
C SER A 3 -47.70 -29.29 35.09
N THR A 4 -46.55 -29.11 35.76
CA THR A 4 -45.20 -29.72 35.56
C THR A 4 -44.74 -30.29 34.20
N SER A 5 -43.43 -30.42 33.88
CA SER A 5 -42.15 -29.86 34.41
C SER A 5 -41.00 -30.59 33.69
N SER A 6 -39.89 -29.91 33.39
CA SER A 6 -38.48 -30.33 33.66
C SER A 6 -37.55 -29.55 32.73
N SER A 7 -36.52 -28.77 33.12
CA SER A 7 -35.64 -28.67 34.30
C SER A 7 -34.30 -29.41 34.18
N LEU A 8 -33.21 -28.64 34.25
CA LEU A 8 -31.87 -29.05 34.69
C LEU A 8 -31.03 -27.80 35.03
N LEU A 9 -31.02 -27.48 36.32
CA LEU A 9 -29.87 -27.17 37.19
C LEU A 9 -28.75 -26.24 36.64
N ARG A 10 -28.60 -24.97 37.08
CA ARG A 10 -28.26 -24.36 38.40
C ARG A 10 -26.84 -24.56 38.95
N ARG A 11 -26.16 -23.40 39.05
CA ARG A 11 -25.36 -22.83 40.18
C ARG A 11 -23.85 -23.05 40.29
N GLN A 12 -23.20 -21.92 40.66
CA GLN A 12 -21.86 -21.74 41.26
C GLN A 12 -20.69 -22.01 40.29
N VAL A 13 -19.55 -21.31 40.38
CA VAL A 13 -18.98 -20.52 41.51
C VAL A 13 -18.82 -19.03 41.17
N ILE A 14 -18.96 -18.16 42.19
CA ILE A 14 -18.40 -16.80 42.21
C ILE A 14 -17.36 -16.76 43.33
N GLN A 15 -16.12 -16.35 43.03
CA GLN A 15 -15.18 -15.87 44.05
C GLN A 15 -15.10 -14.34 44.00
N ARG A 16 -15.02 -13.73 45.19
CA ARG A 16 -14.88 -12.28 45.39
C ARG A 16 -13.41 -11.94 45.60
N LEU A 17 -12.99 -10.73 45.22
CA LEU A 17 -12.11 -9.83 46.00
C LEU A 17 -12.20 -8.40 45.38
N PRO A 18 -11.76 -7.33 46.07
CA PRO A 18 -12.71 -6.43 46.71
C PRO A 18 -12.92 -5.09 45.98
N ALA A 19 -14.02 -4.42 46.31
CA ALA A 19 -14.21 -3.00 46.00
C ALA A 19 -13.64 -2.14 47.14
N SER A 20 -12.72 -1.23 46.82
CA SER A 20 -12.24 -0.18 47.72
C SER A 20 -11.75 1.04 46.92
N ALA A 21 -11.70 2.20 47.58
CA ALA A 21 -11.14 3.47 47.07
C ALA A 21 -11.76 4.04 45.77
N SER A 22 -12.99 4.56 45.87
CA SER A 22 -13.44 5.63 44.99
C SER A 22 -12.66 6.93 45.27
N GLN A 23 -11.64 7.26 44.47
CA GLN A 23 -10.96 8.57 44.57
C GLN A 23 -10.32 9.03 43.25
N SER A 24 -10.63 10.28 42.87
CA SER A 24 -9.96 11.15 41.89
C SER A 24 -9.38 10.53 40.60
N LEU A 25 -10.05 10.79 39.46
CA LEU A 25 -9.37 10.80 38.17
C LEU A 25 -8.29 11.90 38.15
N ARG A 26 -7.04 11.51 37.91
CA ARG A 26 -5.93 12.36 37.46
C ARG A 26 -5.19 11.63 36.33
N PRO A 27 -4.62 12.36 35.35
CA PRO A 27 -3.95 11.73 34.20
C PRO A 27 -2.64 11.06 34.64
N LEU A 28 -2.47 9.78 34.31
CA LEU A 28 -1.21 9.06 34.49
C LEU A 28 -0.35 9.21 33.24
N ALA A 29 0.75 9.95 33.36
CA ALA A 29 1.88 9.83 32.45
C ALA A 29 2.78 8.67 32.91
N GLY A 30 3.13 7.75 32.01
CA GLY A 30 3.94 6.56 32.35
C GLY A 30 4.64 5.99 31.12
N ILE A 31 5.97 6.17 31.03
CA ILE A 31 6.77 5.85 29.84
C ILE A 31 7.08 4.33 29.72
N SER A 32 6.73 3.50 30.71
CA SER A 32 7.12 2.08 30.78
C SER A 32 6.37 1.17 29.81
N GLU A 33 5.04 1.29 29.63
CA GLU A 33 4.28 0.42 28.71
C GLU A 33 4.73 0.58 27.25
N TYR A 34 5.16 1.79 26.89
CA TYR A 34 5.75 2.12 25.58
C TYR A 34 7.03 1.30 25.29
N GLN A 35 7.77 0.85 26.31
CA GLN A 35 8.99 0.05 26.12
C GLN A 35 8.68 -1.42 25.81
N SER A 36 7.62 -2.00 26.37
CA SER A 36 7.19 -3.37 26.04
C SER A 36 6.69 -3.49 24.60
N LEU A 37 5.87 -2.53 24.15
CA LEU A 37 5.44 -2.43 22.75
C LEU A 37 6.62 -2.25 21.78
N ARG A 38 7.65 -1.50 22.21
CA ARG A 38 8.89 -1.28 21.43
C ARG A 38 9.67 -2.56 21.12
N ASN A 39 9.56 -3.57 21.97
CA ASN A 39 10.26 -4.85 21.81
C ASN A 39 9.45 -5.84 20.94
N ALA A 40 8.12 -5.78 20.99
CA ALA A 40 7.27 -6.57 20.10
C ALA A 40 7.46 -6.18 18.61
N CYS A 41 7.62 -4.88 18.33
CA CYS A 41 7.76 -4.37 16.96
C CYS A 41 9.19 -4.43 16.37
N GLN A 42 10.19 -4.97 17.10
CA GLN A 42 11.61 -4.86 16.72
C GLN A 42 12.03 -5.67 15.49
N HIS A 43 11.21 -6.60 15.00
CA HIS A 43 11.57 -7.56 13.95
C HIS A 43 11.11 -7.19 12.52
N GLN A 44 10.64 -5.97 12.26
CA GLN A 44 10.25 -5.54 10.91
C GLN A 44 10.87 -4.21 10.47
N VAL A 45 11.98 -4.34 9.74
CA VAL A 45 12.54 -3.38 8.76
C VAL A 45 12.64 -1.92 9.23
N ARG A 46 13.73 -1.61 9.95
CA ARG A 46 14.33 -0.28 9.86
C ARG A 46 15.07 -0.17 8.53
N LEU A 47 14.79 0.87 7.74
CA LEU A 47 15.70 1.30 6.68
C LEU A 47 15.74 2.82 6.60
N VAL A 48 16.96 3.38 6.55
CA VAL A 48 17.28 4.80 6.68
C VAL A 48 18.53 5.06 5.86
N THR A 49 18.42 5.77 4.72
CA THR A 49 19.59 6.11 3.87
C THR A 49 19.98 7.57 4.03
N SER A 50 20.62 7.90 5.15
CA SER A 50 21.33 9.17 5.32
C SER A 50 22.50 9.24 4.33
N TYR A 51 22.29 9.90 3.20
CA TYR A 51 23.39 10.28 2.31
C TYR A 51 24.00 11.60 2.78
N ASP A 52 25.00 11.50 3.65
CA ASP A 52 25.74 12.67 4.10
C ASP A 52 26.55 13.27 2.94
N SER A 53 26.44 14.60 2.77
CA SER A 53 27.29 15.37 1.87
C SER A 53 27.40 16.81 2.40
N PRO A 54 28.60 17.35 2.61
CA PRO A 54 28.85 18.35 3.65
C PRO A 54 28.60 19.81 3.23
N TRP A 55 27.56 20.09 2.44
CA TRP A 55 27.28 21.45 1.95
C TRP A 55 25.79 21.84 1.91
N LEU A 56 25.48 22.97 2.58
CA LEU A 56 24.46 24.01 2.30
C LEU A 56 23.44 24.32 3.42
N GLU A 57 23.16 25.62 3.57
CA GLU A 57 22.26 26.21 4.59
C GLU A 57 20.76 26.24 4.18
N LYS A 58 20.14 27.43 4.13
CA LYS A 58 18.70 27.69 4.35
C LYS A 58 17.88 27.95 3.06
N SER A 59 16.91 27.08 2.74
CA SER A 59 15.79 27.37 1.84
C SER A 59 14.72 26.25 1.83
N PRO A 60 13.44 26.57 1.60
CA PRO A 60 12.33 25.61 1.71
C PRO A 60 12.30 24.56 0.59
N ARG A 61 11.81 23.36 0.92
CA ARG A 61 11.72 22.19 0.03
C ARG A 61 10.25 21.76 -0.17
N ARG A 62 9.98 20.93 -1.18
CA ARG A 62 8.65 20.35 -1.52
C ARG A 62 8.80 18.83 -1.67
N ARG A 63 7.75 18.02 -1.44
CA ARG A 63 7.81 16.53 -1.43
C ARG A 63 6.57 15.86 -2.08
N LEU A 64 6.67 14.55 -2.33
CA LEU A 64 5.62 13.64 -2.85
C LEU A 64 5.48 12.40 -1.94
N ALA A 65 4.30 11.77 -1.93
CA ALA A 65 4.05 10.46 -1.36
C ALA A 65 3.73 9.38 -2.43
N VAL A 66 4.36 8.19 -2.33
CA VAL A 66 4.13 6.98 -3.17
C VAL A 66 4.25 5.70 -2.33
N ALA A 67 3.41 4.71 -2.57
CA ALA A 67 3.42 3.42 -1.86
C ALA A 67 4.41 2.38 -2.44
N SER A 68 5.70 2.46 -2.06
CA SER A 68 6.78 1.48 -2.30
C SER A 68 7.84 1.52 -1.18
N LYS A 69 8.31 0.37 -0.67
CA LYS A 69 8.95 0.28 0.67
C LYS A 69 10.31 1.01 0.84
N GLY A 70 10.47 1.83 1.90
CA GLY A 70 11.78 2.04 2.59
C GLY A 70 12.47 3.42 2.56
N ALA A 71 13.47 3.55 3.45
CA ALA A 71 14.66 4.43 3.44
C ALA A 71 14.52 5.98 3.34
N GLN A 72 14.72 6.67 4.50
CA GLN A 72 14.80 8.15 4.69
C GLN A 72 15.98 8.83 3.90
N HIS A 73 16.25 10.16 3.85
CA HIS A 73 16.37 11.16 4.95
C HIS A 73 16.30 12.68 4.54
N ARG A 74 17.33 13.51 4.83
CA ARG A 74 17.46 15.00 4.65
C ARG A 74 18.35 15.34 3.43
N GLY A 75 18.98 16.51 3.18
CA GLY A 75 19.06 17.89 3.73
C GLY A 75 19.87 18.78 2.73
N LEU A 76 20.25 20.06 2.98
CA LEU A 76 19.45 21.30 2.76
C LEU A 76 19.90 22.12 1.49
N ARG A 77 19.86 23.47 1.43
CA ARG A 77 20.14 24.34 0.24
C ARG A 77 20.24 25.84 0.60
N PRO A 78 21.09 26.70 -0.01
CA PRO A 78 20.65 27.55 -1.16
C PRO A 78 21.79 27.90 -2.15
N ALA A 79 21.62 28.56 -3.29
CA ALA A 79 20.45 29.14 -3.96
C ALA A 79 20.37 28.66 -5.44
N ALA A 80 19.49 29.24 -6.26
CA ALA A 80 19.31 28.84 -7.66
C ALA A 80 20.50 29.21 -8.56
N PRO A 81 21.01 28.22 -9.32
CA PRO A 81 20.84 28.24 -10.77
C PRO A 81 20.14 26.96 -11.28
N THR A 82 20.18 26.73 -12.60
CA THR A 82 19.67 25.51 -13.26
C THR A 82 20.38 24.25 -12.77
N ALA A 83 19.78 23.55 -11.80
CA ALA A 83 20.23 22.26 -11.31
C ALA A 83 19.03 21.37 -10.96
N PHE A 84 19.09 20.09 -11.31
CA PHE A 84 18.15 19.09 -10.82
C PHE A 84 18.39 18.86 -9.33
N TYR A 85 17.45 19.28 -8.49
CA TYR A 85 17.50 19.02 -7.05
C TYR A 85 16.64 17.81 -6.71
N PRO A 86 17.18 16.76 -6.07
CA PRO A 86 16.37 15.64 -5.62
C PRO A 86 15.33 16.11 -4.61
N VAL A 87 14.07 15.83 -4.93
CA VAL A 87 12.96 15.92 -3.98
C VAL A 87 12.85 14.56 -3.27
N PRO A 88 13.06 14.50 -1.95
CA PRO A 88 12.91 13.25 -1.20
C PRO A 88 11.44 12.84 -1.14
N MET A 89 11.12 11.85 -1.97
CA MET A 89 9.92 11.02 -1.90
C MET A 89 9.74 10.47 -0.47
N ARG A 90 8.50 10.27 -0.03
CA ARG A 90 8.19 9.49 1.19
C ARG A 90 7.21 8.38 0.86
N GLN A 91 7.35 7.27 1.57
CA GLN A 91 6.36 6.20 1.57
C GLN A 91 5.49 6.28 2.83
N PHE A 92 4.25 5.82 2.71
CA PHE A 92 3.46 5.36 3.84
C PHE A 92 3.25 3.84 3.73
N SER A 93 3.48 3.13 4.82
CA SER A 93 3.21 1.69 4.90
C SER A 93 1.73 1.43 5.21
N SER A 94 1.14 0.49 4.50
CA SER A 94 -0.16 -0.09 4.81
C SER A 94 -0.11 -0.97 6.07
N VAL A 95 -1.29 -1.34 6.56
CA VAL A 95 -1.49 -2.08 7.81
C VAL A 95 -1.70 -3.57 7.51
N GLN A 96 -1.10 -4.44 8.35
CA GLN A 96 -1.41 -5.86 8.40
C GLN A 96 -1.86 -6.24 9.83
N SER A 97 -3.14 -6.53 10.05
CA SER A 97 -3.60 -7.06 11.33
C SER A 97 -3.16 -8.53 11.49
N ALA A 98 -2.59 -8.89 12.64
CA ALA A 98 -2.27 -10.27 12.97
C ALA A 98 -3.53 -11.12 13.24
N GLU A 99 -4.64 -10.46 13.59
CA GLU A 99 -5.92 -11.06 13.99
C GLU A 99 -7.01 -10.79 12.95
N ASN A 100 -8.06 -11.62 12.99
CA ASN A 100 -9.27 -11.43 12.17
C ASN A 100 -10.14 -10.23 12.61
N THR A 101 -9.81 -9.59 13.73
CA THR A 101 -10.52 -8.42 14.27
C THR A 101 -9.92 -7.13 13.71
N VAL A 102 -10.65 -6.47 12.80
CA VAL A 102 -10.27 -5.15 12.25
C VAL A 102 -10.54 -4.07 13.31
N THR A 103 -9.51 -3.62 14.01
CA THR A 103 -9.58 -2.66 15.13
C THR A 103 -8.99 -1.28 14.75
N PRO A 104 -9.81 -0.22 14.56
CA PRO A 104 -9.35 1.04 13.97
C PRO A 104 -8.26 1.82 14.71
N ASP A 105 -8.11 1.66 16.02
CA ASP A 105 -7.36 2.63 16.84
C ASP A 105 -5.87 2.31 17.07
N ALA A 106 -5.50 1.02 17.08
CA ALA A 106 -4.17 0.57 17.50
C ALA A 106 -3.40 -0.19 16.41
N SER A 107 -4.03 -1.19 15.77
CA SER A 107 -3.39 -1.91 14.66
C SER A 107 -3.40 -1.10 13.36
N PHE A 108 -4.33 -0.14 13.23
CA PHE A 108 -4.63 0.59 11.98
C PHE A 108 -3.85 1.89 11.75
N GLN A 109 -2.87 2.21 12.59
CA GLN A 109 -2.00 3.36 12.33
C GLN A 109 -0.96 3.02 11.24
N PRO A 110 -0.92 3.74 10.10
CA PRO A 110 0.22 3.70 9.20
C PRO A 110 1.46 4.20 9.96
N ILE A 111 2.67 3.87 9.49
CA ILE A 111 3.92 4.35 10.12
C ILE A 111 4.14 5.84 9.77
N ILE A 112 3.35 6.73 10.40
CA ILE A 112 3.45 8.19 10.32
C ILE A 112 4.41 8.70 11.40
N HIS A 113 5.61 8.11 11.46
CA HIS A 113 6.59 8.47 12.48
C HIS A 113 7.59 9.55 12.03
N ASP A 114 7.72 9.75 10.70
CA ASP A 114 8.82 10.52 10.10
C ASP A 114 8.40 11.82 9.40
N ILE A 115 7.10 12.13 9.22
CA ILE A 115 6.66 13.30 8.42
C ILE A 115 7.24 14.61 8.97
N PHE A 116 7.11 14.80 10.29
CA PHE A 116 7.06 16.11 10.94
C PHE A 116 8.39 16.87 11.11
N GLU A 117 9.53 16.27 10.79
CA GLU A 117 10.85 16.93 10.98
C GLU A 117 11.15 18.09 10.02
N GLU A 118 10.51 18.14 8.85
CA GLU A 118 10.65 19.25 7.89
C GLU A 118 9.25 19.67 7.40
N LYS A 119 8.86 20.93 7.63
CA LYS A 119 7.58 21.50 7.17
C LYS A 119 7.54 21.63 5.64
N THR A 120 7.19 20.53 4.95
CA THR A 120 7.05 20.49 3.49
C THR A 120 5.73 19.82 3.10
N GLY A 121 4.81 20.57 2.51
CA GLY A 121 3.47 20.07 2.16
C GLY A 121 3.48 19.01 1.05
N THR A 122 2.52 18.08 1.14
CA THR A 122 2.25 16.98 0.21
C THR A 122 1.13 17.38 -0.75
N TRP A 123 1.30 17.11 -2.04
CA TRP A 123 0.32 17.51 -3.09
C TRP A 123 -0.55 16.35 -3.58
N HIS A 124 0.05 15.17 -3.69
CA HIS A 124 -0.58 13.97 -4.22
C HIS A 124 -0.29 12.77 -3.31
N ILE A 125 -1.28 11.88 -3.22
CA ILE A 125 -1.15 10.52 -2.70
C ILE A 125 -1.40 9.62 -3.92
N LEU A 126 -0.35 8.95 -4.41
CA LEU A 126 -0.42 8.16 -5.65
C LEU A 126 -0.64 6.68 -5.35
N GLU A 127 -1.73 6.11 -5.88
CA GLU A 127 -1.98 4.68 -5.93
C GLU A 127 -1.46 4.11 -7.26
N THR A 128 -0.73 2.99 -7.24
CA THR A 128 -0.25 2.33 -8.47
C THR A 128 -1.33 1.45 -9.10
N HIS A 129 -2.13 0.78 -8.28
CA HIS A 129 -3.26 -0.06 -8.66
C HIS A 129 -4.14 -0.30 -7.43
N ILE A 130 -5.30 -0.92 -7.60
CA ILE A 130 -6.06 -1.44 -6.46
C ILE A 130 -5.36 -2.66 -5.85
N HIS A 131 -4.59 -2.39 -4.78
CA HIS A 131 -3.88 -3.38 -3.99
C HIS A 131 -4.81 -4.47 -3.42
N ALA A 132 -4.32 -5.70 -3.37
CA ALA A 132 -5.08 -6.90 -2.98
C ALA A 132 -4.54 -7.59 -1.72
N ASP A 133 -3.34 -7.24 -1.28
CA ASP A 133 -2.62 -7.83 -0.14
C ASP A 133 -2.71 -6.98 1.13
N HIS A 134 -3.07 -5.69 1.01
CA HIS A 134 -3.13 -4.72 2.09
C HIS A 134 -4.17 -3.61 1.87
N LEU A 135 -4.56 -2.93 2.94
CA LEU A 135 -5.50 -1.80 2.90
C LEU A 135 -4.71 -0.48 2.71
N THR A 136 -5.13 0.37 1.78
CA THR A 136 -4.54 1.71 1.60
C THR A 136 -4.89 2.63 2.76
N ALA A 137 -3.91 3.46 3.13
CA ALA A 137 -4.07 4.54 4.10
C ALA A 137 -4.54 5.87 3.46
N ALA A 138 -4.80 5.93 2.14
CA ALA A 138 -4.95 7.17 1.40
C ALA A 138 -5.96 8.19 2.00
N ARG A 139 -7.20 7.78 2.29
CA ARG A 139 -8.19 8.68 2.93
C ARG A 139 -7.77 9.15 4.33
N TYR A 140 -7.12 8.31 5.12
CA TYR A 140 -6.61 8.67 6.45
C TYR A 140 -5.44 9.66 6.36
N LEU A 141 -4.49 9.40 5.45
CA LEU A 141 -3.37 10.28 5.14
C LEU A 141 -3.85 11.64 4.63
N GLN A 142 -4.79 11.65 3.68
CA GLN A 142 -5.39 12.88 3.18
C GLN A 142 -6.01 13.71 4.30
N THR A 143 -6.81 13.07 5.16
CA THR A 143 -7.48 13.73 6.29
C THR A 143 -6.49 14.28 7.31
N SER A 144 -5.41 13.53 7.60
CA SER A 144 -4.39 13.92 8.58
C SER A 144 -3.49 15.03 8.04
N LEU A 145 -2.98 14.88 6.82
CA LEU A 145 -2.17 15.89 6.13
C LEU A 145 -2.96 17.19 5.94
N HIS A 146 -4.24 17.14 5.57
CA HIS A 146 -5.06 18.34 5.41
C HIS A 146 -5.15 19.16 6.71
N LYS A 147 -5.33 18.51 7.86
CA LYS A 147 -5.32 19.15 9.19
C LYS A 147 -3.98 19.76 9.57
N GLU A 148 -2.87 19.14 9.14
CA GLU A 148 -1.51 19.60 9.43
C GLU A 148 -1.06 20.76 8.52
N GLN A 149 -1.24 20.60 7.20
CA GLN A 149 -0.67 21.48 6.18
C GLN A 149 -1.64 22.56 5.67
N GLY A 150 -2.91 22.52 6.08
CA GLY A 150 -3.94 23.50 5.72
C GLY A 150 -4.55 23.36 4.33
N TYR A 151 -4.07 22.44 3.48
CA TYR A 151 -4.63 22.17 2.15
C TYR A 151 -4.76 20.67 1.88
N LEU A 152 -5.76 20.29 1.10
CA LEU A 152 -6.11 18.89 0.82
C LEU A 152 -5.14 18.29 -0.23
N PRO A 153 -4.40 17.22 0.06
CA PRO A 153 -3.67 16.48 -0.97
C PRO A 153 -4.65 15.62 -1.79
N LEU A 154 -4.38 15.47 -3.10
CA LEU A 154 -5.25 14.71 -4.01
C LEU A 154 -4.91 13.22 -4.00
N ILE A 155 -5.86 12.35 -3.66
CA ILE A 155 -5.74 10.91 -3.89
C ILE A 155 -5.90 10.68 -5.40
N THR A 156 -4.88 10.08 -6.00
CA THR A 156 -4.68 10.08 -7.44
C THR A 156 -4.37 8.68 -7.96
N VAL A 157 -5.02 8.27 -9.05
CA VAL A 157 -4.99 6.90 -9.59
C VAL A 157 -5.13 6.91 -11.13
N GLY A 158 -4.75 5.84 -11.81
CA GLY A 158 -5.00 5.69 -13.25
C GLY A 158 -6.49 5.59 -13.60
N LYS A 159 -6.94 6.22 -14.69
CA LYS A 159 -8.35 6.31 -15.11
C LYS A 159 -9.11 4.97 -15.19
N ARG A 160 -8.42 3.85 -15.44
CA ARG A 160 -9.02 2.50 -15.56
C ARG A 160 -9.55 1.94 -14.23
N ILE A 161 -9.28 2.60 -13.10
CA ILE A 161 -9.91 2.33 -11.80
C ILE A 161 -11.44 2.12 -11.88
N VAL A 162 -12.13 2.86 -12.77
CA VAL A 162 -13.60 2.78 -12.87
C VAL A 162 -14.11 1.38 -13.26
N HIS A 163 -13.34 0.63 -14.06
CA HIS A 163 -13.67 -0.76 -14.40
C HIS A 163 -13.44 -1.71 -13.22
N ILE A 164 -12.43 -1.44 -12.39
CA ILE A 164 -12.09 -2.23 -11.20
C ILE A 164 -13.09 -1.95 -10.07
N GLN A 165 -13.55 -0.71 -9.93
CA GLN A 165 -14.65 -0.33 -9.06
C GLN A 165 -15.94 -1.03 -9.49
N GLU A 166 -16.30 -1.03 -10.78
CA GLU A 166 -17.47 -1.77 -11.28
C GLU A 166 -17.40 -3.27 -10.95
N LEU A 167 -16.29 -3.92 -11.33
CA LEU A 167 -16.09 -5.36 -11.12
C LEU A 167 -16.18 -5.77 -9.64
N PHE A 168 -15.54 -5.03 -8.74
CA PHE A 168 -15.57 -5.35 -7.32
C PHE A 168 -16.83 -4.84 -6.60
N ARG A 169 -17.52 -3.82 -7.10
CA ARG A 169 -18.89 -3.52 -6.65
C ARG A 169 -19.82 -4.70 -6.90
N GLN A 170 -19.76 -5.29 -8.10
CA GLN A 170 -20.53 -6.50 -8.41
C GLN A 170 -20.11 -7.69 -7.53
N LYS A 171 -18.80 -7.96 -7.37
CA LYS A 171 -18.30 -9.09 -6.54
C LYS A 171 -18.71 -9.01 -5.07
N TYR A 172 -18.83 -7.80 -4.50
CA TYR A 172 -19.10 -7.58 -3.07
C TYR A 172 -20.51 -7.02 -2.77
N GLY A 173 -21.39 -6.88 -3.78
CA GLY A 173 -22.78 -6.43 -3.61
C GLY A 173 -22.92 -4.94 -3.25
N LEU A 174 -21.98 -4.10 -3.68
CA LEU A 174 -21.82 -2.71 -3.20
C LEU A 174 -22.48 -1.68 -4.12
N SER A 175 -22.98 -0.60 -3.54
CA SER A 175 -23.63 0.48 -4.29
C SER A 175 -22.64 1.38 -5.03
N GLU A 176 -23.03 1.93 -6.18
CA GLU A 176 -22.15 2.83 -6.97
C GLU A 176 -21.66 4.03 -6.14
N GLU A 177 -22.56 4.60 -5.33
CA GLU A 177 -22.30 5.73 -4.43
C GLU A 177 -21.14 5.52 -3.45
N GLU A 178 -20.83 4.28 -3.07
CA GLU A 178 -19.71 4.01 -2.15
C GLU A 178 -18.33 4.14 -2.82
N THR A 179 -18.31 4.16 -4.15
CA THR A 179 -17.10 4.26 -4.98
C THR A 179 -17.04 5.55 -5.80
N ARG A 180 -18.18 6.23 -5.98
CA ARG A 180 -18.30 7.49 -6.73
C ARG A 180 -17.61 8.63 -5.98
N GLY A 181 -16.65 9.30 -6.62
CA GLY A 181 -15.97 10.48 -6.07
C GLY A 181 -14.99 10.20 -4.91
N VAL A 182 -14.59 8.95 -4.69
CA VAL A 182 -13.63 8.59 -3.62
C VAL A 182 -12.16 8.88 -3.99
N PHE A 183 -11.87 9.09 -5.28
CA PHE A 183 -10.58 9.54 -5.80
C PHE A 183 -10.71 10.97 -6.34
N ASP A 184 -9.73 11.82 -6.07
CA ASP A 184 -9.79 13.25 -6.40
C ASP A 184 -9.20 13.58 -7.78
N ARG A 185 -8.30 12.73 -8.29
CA ARG A 185 -7.73 12.85 -9.65
C ARG A 185 -7.57 11.49 -10.32
N PHE A 186 -8.00 11.44 -11.58
CA PHE A 186 -7.74 10.33 -12.50
C PHE A 186 -6.62 10.75 -13.46
N LEU A 187 -5.72 9.82 -13.79
CA LEU A 187 -4.61 10.05 -14.73
C LEU A 187 -4.83 9.29 -16.04
N ASP A 188 -4.55 9.98 -17.14
CA ASP A 188 -4.50 9.44 -18.50
C ASP A 188 -3.24 8.61 -18.77
N ASP A 189 -3.23 7.92 -19.91
CA ASP A 189 -2.11 7.05 -20.29
C ASP A 189 -0.91 7.87 -20.76
N ASP A 190 0.24 7.62 -20.14
CA ASP A 190 1.49 8.35 -20.38
C ASP A 190 1.38 9.87 -20.08
N GLU A 191 0.35 10.28 -19.32
CA GLU A 191 0.07 11.68 -18.91
C GLU A 191 1.23 12.27 -18.13
N ARG A 192 1.58 13.52 -18.44
CA ARG A 192 2.53 14.32 -17.65
C ARG A 192 1.82 15.25 -16.68
N PHE A 193 2.18 15.18 -15.41
CA PHE A 193 1.65 16.01 -14.33
C PHE A 193 2.77 16.62 -13.49
N HIS A 194 2.43 17.63 -12.69
CA HIS A 194 3.42 18.36 -11.88
C HIS A 194 3.20 18.13 -10.39
N ILE A 195 4.31 17.93 -9.66
CA ILE A 195 4.31 17.90 -8.18
C ILE A 195 5.16 19.07 -7.68
N GLY A 196 4.50 20.19 -7.43
CA GLY A 196 5.17 21.45 -7.09
C GLY A 196 5.99 22.00 -8.27
N SER A 197 7.23 21.55 -8.42
CA SER A 197 8.14 21.92 -9.52
C SER A 197 8.86 20.72 -10.15
N LEU A 198 8.42 19.50 -9.86
CA LEU A 198 8.83 18.30 -10.59
C LEU A 198 7.83 18.03 -11.72
N GLU A 199 8.32 17.65 -12.89
CA GLU A 199 7.53 16.89 -13.86
C GLU A 199 7.52 15.41 -13.43
N ALA A 200 6.36 14.77 -13.54
CA ALA A 200 6.16 13.34 -13.41
C ALA A 200 5.34 12.81 -14.58
N GLN A 201 5.51 11.53 -14.91
CA GLN A 201 4.75 10.85 -15.96
C GLN A 201 4.04 9.61 -15.40
N ALA A 202 2.75 9.46 -15.72
CA ALA A 202 1.92 8.32 -15.35
C ALA A 202 1.93 7.28 -16.47
N ILE A 203 2.74 6.24 -16.34
CA ILE A 203 2.94 5.21 -17.36
C ILE A 203 1.92 4.08 -17.14
N HIS A 204 1.08 3.76 -18.12
CA HIS A 204 0.19 2.59 -18.03
C HIS A 204 1.01 1.29 -18.17
N LEU A 205 0.86 0.38 -17.21
CA LEU A 205 1.64 -0.86 -17.04
C LEU A 205 0.74 -2.08 -16.71
N PRO A 206 -0.28 -2.38 -17.54
CA PRO A 206 -1.24 -3.44 -17.27
C PRO A 206 -0.58 -4.82 -17.20
N GLY A 207 -1.26 -5.75 -16.51
CA GLY A 207 -0.95 -7.19 -16.54
C GLY A 207 -0.95 -7.86 -15.18
N HIS A 208 -0.59 -7.14 -14.12
CA HIS A 208 -0.94 -7.56 -12.75
C HIS A 208 -2.42 -7.30 -12.48
N THR A 209 -2.87 -6.09 -12.80
CA THR A 209 -4.27 -5.67 -12.92
C THR A 209 -4.45 -4.79 -14.17
N PRO A 210 -5.69 -4.61 -14.69
CA PRO A 210 -5.97 -3.70 -15.82
C PRO A 210 -5.71 -2.21 -15.57
N ASP A 211 -5.83 -1.76 -14.32
CA ASP A 211 -5.70 -0.36 -13.90
C ASP A 211 -4.26 0.07 -13.58
N HIS A 212 -3.31 -0.87 -13.58
CA HIS A 212 -1.96 -0.64 -13.07
C HIS A 212 -1.19 0.47 -13.80
N MET A 213 -0.67 1.40 -13.01
CA MET A 213 0.17 2.53 -13.40
C MET A 213 1.53 2.48 -12.69
N GLY A 214 2.57 2.92 -13.39
CA GLY A 214 3.84 3.34 -12.79
C GLY A 214 4.03 4.86 -12.88
N PHE A 215 4.88 5.41 -12.01
CA PHE A 215 5.15 6.85 -11.96
C PHE A 215 6.63 7.15 -12.19
N LYS A 216 6.97 7.79 -13.32
CA LYS A 216 8.34 8.22 -13.64
C LYS A 216 8.59 9.64 -13.14
N ILE A 217 9.63 9.83 -12.34
CA ILE A 217 10.05 11.10 -11.73
C ILE A 217 11.57 11.21 -11.83
N GLY A 218 12.08 12.03 -12.75
CA GLY A 218 13.50 12.03 -13.11
C GLY A 218 13.96 10.64 -13.57
N ASP A 219 15.08 10.15 -13.02
CA ASP A 219 15.64 8.82 -13.30
C ASP A 219 15.08 7.70 -12.38
N ASN A 220 13.88 7.89 -11.83
CA ASN A 220 13.20 6.89 -11.00
C ASN A 220 11.85 6.55 -11.62
N ILE A 221 11.47 5.28 -11.61
CA ILE A 221 10.14 4.79 -11.96
C ILE A 221 9.61 3.95 -10.81
N PHE A 222 8.54 4.39 -10.18
CA PHE A 222 7.80 3.62 -9.18
C PHE A 222 6.83 2.70 -9.92
N CYS A 223 7.13 1.41 -9.99
CA CYS A 223 6.42 0.46 -10.88
C CYS A 223 5.38 -0.42 -10.18
N GLY A 224 5.08 -0.16 -8.90
CA GLY A 224 4.14 -0.97 -8.10
C GLY A 224 4.41 -2.47 -8.25
N ASP A 225 3.35 -3.26 -8.38
CA ASP A 225 3.45 -4.69 -8.61
C ASP A 225 3.48 -5.01 -10.11
N SER A 226 4.60 -4.66 -10.75
CA SER A 226 4.89 -5.02 -12.14
C SER A 226 6.17 -5.87 -12.20
N VAL A 227 7.33 -5.23 -11.97
CA VAL A 227 8.63 -5.88 -11.95
C VAL A 227 9.18 -5.84 -10.52
N PHE A 228 9.54 -7.00 -9.99
CA PHE A 228 10.10 -7.16 -8.65
C PHE A 228 11.64 -7.24 -8.71
N HIS A 229 12.29 -7.22 -7.54
CA HIS A 229 13.75 -7.39 -7.45
C HIS A 229 14.20 -8.68 -8.18
N ALA A 230 15.45 -8.70 -8.69
CA ALA A 230 15.90 -9.68 -9.68
C ALA A 230 15.77 -11.15 -9.25
N ASP A 231 15.94 -11.44 -7.95
CA ASP A 231 15.77 -12.77 -7.35
C ASP A 231 14.30 -13.20 -7.21
N ILE A 232 13.34 -12.27 -7.29
CA ILE A 232 11.89 -12.53 -7.22
C ILE A 232 11.26 -12.58 -8.62
N GLY A 233 11.69 -11.71 -9.53
CA GLY A 233 11.25 -11.69 -10.93
C GLY A 233 10.13 -10.69 -11.20
N SER A 234 8.87 -11.14 -11.17
CA SER A 234 7.68 -10.36 -11.55
C SER A 234 6.44 -10.71 -10.73
N ALA A 235 5.46 -9.80 -10.73
CA ALA A 235 4.16 -9.97 -10.09
C ALA A 235 3.31 -11.11 -10.70
N ARG A 236 2.24 -11.52 -10.00
CA ARG A 236 1.24 -12.52 -10.44
C ARG A 236 0.24 -11.91 -11.43
N CYS A 237 -0.39 -12.73 -12.29
CA CYS A 237 -1.28 -12.27 -13.38
C CYS A 237 -2.69 -12.90 -13.32
N ASP A 238 -3.04 -13.56 -12.22
CA ASP A 238 -4.28 -14.34 -12.04
C ASP A 238 -5.41 -13.59 -11.31
N PHE A 239 -5.19 -12.33 -10.93
CA PHE A 239 -6.29 -11.47 -10.51
C PHE A 239 -7.27 -11.21 -11.69
N PRO A 240 -8.53 -10.88 -11.42
CA PRO A 240 -9.52 -10.62 -12.48
C PRO A 240 -9.07 -9.54 -13.48
N GLY A 241 -8.90 -9.93 -14.75
CA GLY A 241 -8.38 -9.06 -15.81
C GLY A 241 -6.84 -8.95 -15.86
N GLY A 242 -6.12 -9.68 -15.01
CA GLY A 242 -4.68 -9.88 -15.13
C GLY A 242 -4.30 -10.66 -16.39
N SER A 243 -3.06 -10.48 -16.85
CA SER A 243 -2.58 -10.93 -18.15
C SER A 243 -1.06 -11.02 -18.15
N ALA A 244 -0.52 -12.22 -18.40
CA ALA A 244 0.92 -12.45 -18.48
C ALA A 244 1.52 -11.82 -19.75
N GLU A 245 0.78 -11.86 -20.84
CA GLU A 245 1.12 -11.21 -22.11
C GLU A 245 1.27 -9.69 -21.96
N ASP A 246 0.36 -9.04 -21.23
CA ASP A 246 0.43 -7.60 -20.96
C ASP A 246 1.51 -7.27 -19.92
N LEU A 247 1.68 -8.11 -18.88
CA LEU A 247 2.76 -7.88 -17.91
C LEU A 247 4.14 -7.97 -18.56
N TYR A 248 4.33 -8.87 -19.54
CA TYR A 248 5.55 -8.91 -20.35
C TYR A 248 5.73 -7.63 -21.18
N ALA A 249 4.67 -7.14 -21.83
CA ALA A 249 4.72 -5.90 -22.61
C ALA A 249 5.05 -4.67 -21.73
N SER A 250 4.42 -4.57 -20.55
CA SER A 250 4.68 -3.56 -19.52
C SER A 250 6.10 -3.64 -18.97
N ALA A 251 6.61 -4.86 -18.73
CA ALA A 251 8.00 -5.06 -18.34
C ALA A 251 8.98 -4.66 -19.45
N ARG A 252 8.69 -4.96 -20.73
CA ARG A 252 9.52 -4.49 -21.86
C ARG A 252 9.45 -2.97 -22.03
N LYS A 253 8.31 -2.32 -21.75
CA LYS A 253 8.23 -0.85 -21.65
C LYS A 253 9.17 -0.32 -20.56
N LEU A 254 9.11 -0.88 -19.35
CA LEU A 254 9.99 -0.52 -18.22
C LEU A 254 11.48 -0.74 -18.53
N LEU A 255 11.83 -1.84 -19.21
CA LEU A 255 13.22 -2.19 -19.53
C LEU A 255 13.74 -1.54 -20.82
N SER A 256 12.96 -0.68 -21.47
CA SER A 256 13.39 0.15 -22.60
C SER A 256 13.97 1.52 -22.19
N PHE A 257 13.86 1.89 -20.91
CA PHE A 257 14.48 3.09 -20.37
C PHE A 257 16.01 2.94 -20.24
N PRO A 258 16.79 4.03 -20.14
CA PRO A 258 18.25 3.96 -20.00
C PRO A 258 18.69 3.14 -18.77
N ASP A 259 19.81 2.41 -18.91
CA ASP A 259 20.26 1.41 -17.93
C ASP A 259 20.51 1.94 -16.51
N HIS A 260 20.70 3.25 -16.33
CA HIS A 260 20.88 3.91 -15.04
C HIS A 260 19.57 4.20 -14.29
N VAL A 261 18.43 4.18 -14.98
CA VAL A 261 17.11 4.48 -14.40
C VAL A 261 16.75 3.43 -13.35
N LYS A 262 16.27 3.87 -12.18
CA LYS A 262 15.91 3.02 -11.04
C LYS A 262 14.44 2.63 -11.11
N ILE A 263 14.16 1.33 -11.16
CA ILE A 263 12.83 0.76 -11.02
C ILE A 263 12.61 0.45 -9.54
N TRP A 264 11.67 1.16 -8.92
CA TRP A 264 11.28 0.99 -7.51
C TRP A 264 10.04 0.11 -7.42
N THR A 265 10.15 -1.01 -6.71
CA THR A 265 9.10 -2.03 -6.62
C THR A 265 8.07 -1.70 -5.55
N GLY A 266 6.80 -2.05 -5.78
CA GLY A 266 5.75 -1.99 -4.75
C GLY A 266 6.08 -2.91 -3.57
N HIS A 267 6.42 -4.16 -3.89
CA HIS A 267 6.74 -5.21 -2.93
C HIS A 267 8.13 -5.83 -3.13
N ASP A 268 8.72 -6.26 -2.03
CA ASP A 268 9.93 -7.06 -2.02
C ASP A 268 9.86 -8.11 -0.90
N TYR A 269 10.19 -9.35 -1.24
CA TYR A 269 10.06 -10.54 -0.41
C TYR A 269 11.42 -11.27 -0.41
N PRO A 270 12.33 -10.94 0.52
CA PRO A 270 13.70 -11.43 0.49
C PRO A 270 13.77 -12.96 0.46
N SER A 271 14.59 -13.49 -0.45
CA SER A 271 14.85 -14.92 -0.57
C SER A 271 15.84 -15.40 0.51
N GLN A 272 16.01 -16.72 0.68
CA GLN A 272 16.93 -17.26 1.71
C GLN A 272 18.39 -16.80 1.57
N SER A 273 18.80 -16.32 0.38
CA SER A 273 20.13 -15.75 0.13
C SER A 273 20.25 -14.24 0.43
N ARG A 274 19.18 -13.59 0.94
CA ARG A 274 19.12 -12.15 1.14
C ARG A 274 18.36 -11.79 2.41
N SER A 275 19.03 -11.17 3.38
CA SER A 275 18.45 -10.88 4.71
C SER A 275 17.51 -9.67 4.74
N GLU A 276 17.72 -8.68 3.87
CA GLU A 276 17.04 -7.37 3.93
C GLU A 276 16.35 -7.03 2.60
N PRO A 277 15.27 -6.23 2.62
CA PRO A 277 14.58 -5.81 1.41
C PRO A 277 15.38 -4.77 0.61
N VAL A 278 15.38 -4.93 -0.71
CA VAL A 278 16.07 -4.06 -1.67
C VAL A 278 15.00 -3.37 -2.52
N PRO A 279 14.76 -2.05 -2.33
CA PRO A 279 13.54 -1.40 -2.81
C PRO A 279 13.58 -0.95 -4.27
N TYR A 280 14.76 -0.97 -4.90
CA TYR A 280 14.93 -0.70 -6.32
C TYR A 280 16.09 -1.51 -6.91
N LEU A 281 16.06 -1.70 -8.23
CA LEU A 281 17.19 -2.10 -9.05
C LEU A 281 17.21 -1.22 -10.31
N SER A 282 18.37 -1.06 -10.97
CA SER A 282 18.44 -0.30 -12.21
C SER A 282 17.92 -1.11 -13.40
N VAL A 283 17.48 -0.44 -14.48
CA VAL A 283 17.06 -1.11 -15.72
C VAL A 283 18.13 -2.08 -16.23
N GLY A 284 19.40 -1.66 -16.27
CA GLY A 284 20.50 -2.54 -16.66
C GLY A 284 20.68 -3.74 -15.73
N GLY A 285 20.44 -3.56 -14.42
CA GLY A 285 20.43 -4.65 -13.44
C GLY A 285 19.30 -5.65 -13.68
N HIS A 286 18.09 -5.19 -13.97
CA HIS A 286 16.97 -6.07 -14.34
C HIS A 286 17.24 -6.82 -15.65
N ARG A 287 17.73 -6.13 -16.68
CA ARG A 287 18.09 -6.72 -17.98
C ARG A 287 19.20 -7.77 -17.85
N ALA A 288 20.15 -7.59 -16.93
CA ALA A 288 21.24 -8.54 -16.72
C ALA A 288 20.87 -9.72 -15.78
N GLN A 289 19.91 -9.56 -14.84
CA GLN A 289 19.77 -10.49 -13.71
C GLN A 289 18.34 -10.92 -13.35
N ASN A 290 17.29 -10.27 -13.85
CA ASN A 290 15.92 -10.59 -13.41
C ASN A 290 15.50 -11.97 -13.95
N LYS A 291 15.25 -12.93 -13.06
CA LYS A 291 15.03 -14.33 -13.42
C LYS A 291 13.80 -14.64 -14.28
N HIS A 292 12.92 -13.67 -14.53
CA HIS A 292 11.80 -13.78 -15.49
C HIS A 292 11.95 -12.81 -16.69
N LEU A 293 12.81 -11.79 -16.60
CA LEU A 293 12.77 -10.61 -17.49
C LEU A 293 14.14 -10.13 -17.98
N MET A 294 15.22 -10.84 -17.66
CA MET A 294 16.53 -10.63 -18.27
C MET A 294 16.48 -10.63 -19.81
N ASP A 295 17.46 -10.00 -20.45
CA ASP A 295 17.60 -9.99 -21.90
C ASP A 295 17.83 -11.42 -22.42
N GLY A 296 17.22 -11.74 -23.55
CA GLY A 296 17.13 -13.11 -24.09
C GLY A 296 15.89 -13.90 -23.63
N TYR A 297 15.24 -13.53 -22.51
CA TYR A 297 14.05 -14.21 -22.02
C TYR A 297 12.82 -13.86 -22.88
N SER A 298 12.26 -14.84 -23.60
CA SER A 298 11.19 -14.61 -24.59
C SER A 298 9.82 -14.36 -23.93
N LYS A 299 8.88 -13.88 -24.74
CA LYS A 299 7.48 -13.71 -24.32
C LYS A 299 6.84 -15.04 -23.93
N ASP A 300 7.06 -16.08 -24.72
CA ASP A 300 6.35 -17.35 -24.57
C ASP A 300 6.88 -18.14 -23.36
N GLU A 301 8.19 -18.09 -23.11
CA GLU A 301 8.79 -18.57 -21.86
C GLU A 301 8.22 -17.82 -20.63
N PHE A 302 8.10 -16.50 -20.70
CA PHE A 302 7.52 -15.70 -19.59
C PHE A 302 6.06 -16.07 -19.34
N VAL A 303 5.25 -16.16 -20.39
CA VAL A 303 3.82 -16.47 -20.30
C VAL A 303 3.60 -17.89 -19.76
N ALA A 304 4.41 -18.87 -20.21
CA ALA A 304 4.38 -20.23 -19.68
C ALA A 304 4.77 -20.26 -18.19
N LEU A 305 5.92 -19.68 -17.84
CA LEU A 305 6.39 -19.59 -16.45
C LEU A 305 5.37 -18.88 -15.55
N ARG A 306 4.77 -17.78 -16.01
CA ARG A 306 3.84 -16.98 -15.20
C ARG A 306 2.57 -17.77 -14.90
N ARG A 307 1.96 -18.40 -15.92
CA ARG A 307 0.78 -19.27 -15.78
C ARG A 307 1.05 -20.48 -14.87
N GLU A 308 2.19 -21.15 -15.07
CA GLU A 308 2.56 -22.31 -14.25
C GLU A 308 2.81 -21.93 -12.78
N ARG A 309 3.37 -20.74 -12.53
CA ARG A 309 3.55 -20.22 -11.17
C ARG A 309 2.23 -19.78 -10.53
N ASP A 310 1.38 -19.06 -11.25
CA ASP A 310 0.16 -18.48 -10.70
C ASP A 310 -0.87 -19.55 -10.31
N SER A 311 -0.97 -20.64 -11.10
CA SER A 311 -1.77 -21.83 -10.75
C SER A 311 -1.39 -22.52 -9.43
N LYS A 312 -0.27 -22.13 -8.80
CA LYS A 312 0.25 -22.65 -7.53
C LYS A 312 0.23 -21.61 -6.39
N LEU A 313 -0.27 -20.40 -6.64
CA LEU A 313 -0.34 -19.33 -5.64
C LEU A 313 -1.71 -19.33 -4.93
N ALA A 314 -1.69 -19.40 -3.60
CA ALA A 314 -2.88 -19.11 -2.79
C ALA A 314 -3.38 -17.67 -3.00
N GLU A 315 -4.64 -17.40 -2.68
CA GLU A 315 -5.16 -16.02 -2.59
C GLU A 315 -4.44 -15.23 -1.48
N PRO A 316 -4.25 -13.90 -1.62
CA PRO A 316 -3.70 -13.06 -0.56
C PRO A 316 -4.57 -13.12 0.71
N ARG A 317 -3.92 -13.19 1.89
CA ARG A 317 -4.63 -13.31 3.20
C ARG A 317 -5.67 -12.19 3.46
N LEU A 318 -5.47 -11.01 2.87
CA LEU A 318 -6.35 -9.85 3.03
C LEU A 318 -7.14 -9.52 1.75
N LEU A 319 -7.30 -10.46 0.80
CA LEU A 319 -7.89 -10.21 -0.52
C LEU A 319 -9.22 -9.46 -0.47
N HIS A 320 -10.20 -9.97 0.29
CA HIS A 320 -11.54 -9.37 0.31
C HIS A 320 -11.60 -8.04 1.07
N GLN A 321 -10.81 -7.91 2.13
CA GLN A 321 -10.75 -6.70 2.96
C GLN A 321 -10.04 -5.57 2.19
N SER A 322 -8.91 -5.87 1.56
CA SER A 322 -8.10 -4.93 0.77
C SER A 322 -8.90 -4.40 -0.41
N LEU A 323 -9.42 -5.27 -1.27
CA LEU A 323 -10.16 -4.86 -2.46
C LEU A 323 -11.36 -3.96 -2.12
N GLN A 324 -12.13 -4.28 -1.07
CA GLN A 324 -13.28 -3.48 -0.65
C GLN A 324 -12.91 -2.11 -0.08
N MET A 325 -11.81 -2.00 0.67
CA MET A 325 -11.34 -0.71 1.19
C MET A 325 -10.68 0.13 0.10
N ASN A 326 -9.96 -0.50 -0.81
CA ASN A 326 -9.11 0.18 -1.79
C ASN A 326 -9.93 0.77 -2.94
N ILE A 327 -11.01 0.10 -3.40
CA ILE A 327 -11.99 0.71 -4.34
C ILE A 327 -12.74 1.91 -3.75
N ARG A 328 -12.69 2.10 -2.42
CA ARG A 328 -13.19 3.26 -1.67
C ARG A 328 -12.08 4.27 -1.31
N ALA A 329 -10.88 4.15 -1.89
CA ALA A 329 -9.68 4.93 -1.56
C ALA A 329 -9.26 4.90 -0.07
N GLY A 330 -9.51 3.79 0.62
CA GLY A 330 -9.27 3.65 2.06
C GLY A 330 -10.40 4.22 2.93
N SER A 331 -11.51 4.66 2.35
CA SER A 331 -12.70 5.09 3.10
C SER A 331 -13.46 3.88 3.63
N LEU A 332 -13.89 3.93 4.90
CA LEU A 332 -14.67 2.86 5.52
C LEU A 332 -16.03 2.66 4.80
N PRO A 333 -16.59 1.44 4.77
CA PRO A 333 -17.96 1.17 4.29
C PRO A 333 -19.00 2.06 4.98
N LYS A 334 -20.13 2.31 4.31
CA LYS A 334 -21.30 2.96 4.94
C LYS A 334 -21.74 2.15 6.18
N PRO A 335 -22.22 2.81 7.25
CA PRO A 335 -22.79 2.09 8.39
C PRO A 335 -24.10 1.40 8.01
N SER A 336 -24.40 0.29 8.66
CA SER A 336 -25.71 -0.39 8.62
C SER A 336 -26.76 0.42 9.41
N PRO A 337 -28.06 0.05 9.35
CA PRO A 337 -29.10 0.67 10.18
C PRO A 337 -28.81 0.60 11.69
N GLU A 338 -28.05 -0.41 12.13
CA GLU A 338 -27.62 -0.64 13.51
C GLU A 338 -26.35 0.16 13.88
N GLY A 339 -25.63 0.71 12.89
CA GLY A 339 -24.43 1.54 13.05
C GLY A 339 -23.10 0.84 12.73
N ASP A 340 -23.11 -0.49 12.60
CA ASP A 340 -21.91 -1.29 12.30
C ASP A 340 -21.40 -1.07 10.86
N ARG A 341 -20.11 -1.29 10.62
CA ARG A 341 -19.51 -1.18 9.28
C ARG A 341 -18.96 -2.54 8.83
N MET A 342 -19.59 -3.11 7.81
CA MET A 342 -19.36 -4.49 7.39
C MET A 342 -18.47 -4.58 6.14
N LEU A 343 -17.71 -5.67 6.04
CA LEU A 343 -17.01 -6.10 4.84
C LEU A 343 -17.57 -7.46 4.41
N HIS A 344 -17.89 -7.60 3.12
CA HIS A 344 -18.54 -8.78 2.57
C HIS A 344 -17.50 -9.79 2.08
N THR A 345 -17.52 -11.01 2.60
CA THR A 345 -16.66 -12.10 2.12
C THR A 345 -17.52 -13.10 1.35
N PRO A 346 -17.31 -13.28 0.03
CA PRO A 346 -17.98 -14.31 -0.74
C PRO A 346 -17.68 -15.70 -0.19
N LEU A 347 -18.68 -16.58 -0.14
CA LEU A 347 -18.50 -17.99 0.23
C LEU A 347 -18.22 -18.81 -1.02
N ASP A 348 -17.15 -19.61 -1.03
CA ASP A 348 -16.92 -20.59 -2.10
C ASP A 348 -17.80 -21.83 -1.89
N VAL A 349 -19.00 -21.80 -2.44
CA VAL A 349 -19.95 -22.91 -2.39
C VAL A 349 -19.58 -24.07 -3.32
N LYS A 350 -18.61 -23.91 -4.23
CA LYS A 350 -18.22 -24.99 -5.17
C LYS A 350 -17.61 -26.18 -4.43
N GLN A 351 -16.90 -25.93 -3.33
CA GLN A 351 -16.36 -26.96 -2.45
C GLN A 351 -17.44 -27.66 -1.60
N LEU A 352 -18.66 -27.10 -1.54
CA LEU A 352 -19.82 -27.67 -0.85
C LEU A 352 -20.73 -28.50 -1.78
N GLY A 353 -20.49 -28.49 -3.09
CA GLY A 353 -21.28 -29.25 -4.07
C GLY A 353 -22.70 -28.71 -4.28
N MET A 354 -22.91 -27.40 -4.09
CA MET A 354 -24.19 -26.69 -4.25
C MET A 354 -24.18 -25.78 -5.48
#